data_AF-A0AAD6I8Q5-F1
#
_entry.id   AF-A0AAD6I8Q5-F1
#
_cell.length_a   1.000
_cell.length_b   1.000
_cell.length_c   1.000
_cell.angle_alpha   90.00
_cell.angle_beta   90.00
_cell.angle_gamma   90.00
#
_symmetry.space_group_name_H-M   'P 1'
#
loop_
_entity.id
_entity.type
_entity.pdbx_description
1 polymer ?
#
loop_
_entity_poly.entity_id
_entity_poly.type
_entity_poly.pdbx_seq_one_letter_code
_entity_poly.pdbx_strand_id
1 'polypeptide(L)'
;MAIKHAGVPQGSPLSSILFLFLNANPVDASITRRKGAIAFVVDYTRRTVGSSAKANTTILQQKVIPRALEWAVQASAAFEAARTLFIYFSRNQRLCQLSAVPCHMNGATVAPASRFSA
;
A
#
# COMPACT_ATOMS: atom_id res chain seq x y z
N MET A 1 20.06 -17.21 9.57
CA MET A 1 21.03 -17.19 8.46
C MET A 1 21.07 -15.77 7.92
N ALA A 2 22.18 -15.04 8.11
CA ALA A 2 22.29 -13.64 7.68
C ALA A 2 22.77 -13.57 6.22
N ILE A 3 22.05 -12.82 5.38
CA ILE A 3 22.45 -12.58 3.99
C ILE A 3 23.63 -11.60 4.02
N LYS A 4 24.81 -12.02 3.53
CA LYS A 4 26.03 -11.17 3.55
C LYS A 4 25.88 -9.90 2.70
N HIS A 5 25.13 -9.97 1.60
CA HIS A 5 24.82 -8.85 0.71
C HIS A 5 23.33 -8.89 0.35
N ALA A 6 22.51 -8.15 1.09
CA ALA A 6 21.09 -7.99 0.80
C ALA A 6 20.86 -6.77 -0.10
N GLY A 7 19.96 -6.90 -1.07
CA GLY A 7 19.53 -5.81 -1.94
C GLY A 7 20.22 -5.76 -3.30
N VAL A 8 19.61 -4.98 -4.21
CA VAL A 8 20.12 -4.75 -5.56
C VAL A 8 21.19 -3.64 -5.50
N PRO A 9 22.36 -3.76 -6.18
CA PRO A 9 23.43 -2.77 -6.10
C PRO A 9 22.97 -1.40 -6.59
N GLN A 10 23.06 -0.34 -5.77
CA GLN A 10 22.71 1.00 -6.23
C GLN A 10 23.74 1.52 -7.25
N GLY A 11 23.28 2.31 -8.23
CA GLY A 11 24.13 2.92 -9.26
C GLY A 11 24.36 2.07 -10.51
N SER A 12 23.95 0.80 -10.54
CA SER A 12 23.96 0.01 -11.76
C SER A 12 22.71 0.32 -12.63
N PRO A 13 22.87 0.45 -13.96
CA PRO A 13 21.75 0.67 -14.88
C PRO A 13 20.76 -0.51 -14.89
N LEU A 14 21.21 -1.72 -14.52
CA LEU A 14 20.35 -2.90 -14.43
C LEU A 14 19.51 -2.94 -13.15
N SER A 15 19.90 -2.19 -12.13
CA SER A 15 19.28 -2.26 -10.82
C SER A 15 17.84 -1.79 -10.84
N SER A 16 17.56 -0.71 -11.56
CA SER A 16 16.20 -0.21 -11.75
C SER A 16 15.30 -1.25 -12.45
N ILE A 17 15.85 -1.98 -13.43
CA ILE A 17 15.11 -3.02 -14.16
C ILE A 17 14.82 -4.22 -13.24
N LEU A 18 15.83 -4.72 -12.52
CA LEU A 18 15.67 -5.82 -11.56
C LEU A 18 14.66 -5.48 -10.45
N PHE A 19 14.68 -4.21 -10.03
CA PHE A 19 13.79 -3.71 -8.99
C PHE A 19 12.32 -3.70 -9.44
N LEU A 20 12.01 -3.54 -10.73
CA LEU A 20 10.64 -3.70 -11.25
C LEU A 20 10.11 -5.12 -11.02
N PHE A 21 10.93 -6.15 -11.27
CA PHE A 21 10.53 -7.54 -11.08
C PHE A 21 10.31 -7.89 -9.61
N LEU A 22 11.15 -7.36 -8.71
CA LEU A 22 11.00 -7.55 -7.26
C LEU A 22 9.65 -7.03 -6.74
N ASN A 23 9.16 -5.92 -7.33
CA ASN A 23 7.91 -5.25 -6.95
C ASN A 23 6.69 -5.68 -7.77
N ALA A 24 6.83 -6.64 -8.70
CA ALA A 24 5.73 -7.03 -9.59
C ALA A 24 4.60 -7.75 -8.84
N ASN A 25 4.93 -8.64 -7.89
CA ASN A 25 3.95 -9.46 -7.17
C ASN A 25 2.84 -8.66 -6.42
N PRO A 26 3.13 -7.59 -5.66
CA PRO A 26 2.09 -6.84 -4.95
C PRO A 26 1.18 -6.04 -5.89
N VAL A 27 1.66 -5.72 -7.11
CA VAL A 27 0.88 -5.04 -8.16
C VAL A 27 0.22 -5.99 -9.15
N ASP A 28 0.61 -7.26 -9.16
CA ASP A 28 0.00 -8.33 -9.97
C ASP A 28 -1.38 -8.71 -9.40
N ALA A 29 -2.34 -7.82 -9.64
CA ALA A 29 -3.72 -7.95 -9.27
C ALA A 29 -4.59 -7.33 -10.35
N SER A 30 -5.77 -7.90 -10.58
CA SER A 30 -6.71 -7.37 -11.58
C SER A 30 -7.05 -5.90 -11.33
N ILE A 31 -6.72 -5.06 -12.32
CA ILE A 31 -7.09 -3.65 -12.34
C ILE A 31 -8.50 -3.54 -12.90
N THR A 32 -9.39 -2.94 -12.11
CA THR A 32 -10.78 -2.69 -12.49
C THR A 32 -11.20 -1.28 -12.09
N ARG A 33 -12.42 -0.86 -12.43
CA ARG A 33 -12.97 0.39 -11.87
C ARG A 33 -13.00 0.39 -10.34
N ARG A 34 -13.12 -0.78 -9.70
CA ARG A 34 -13.29 -0.90 -8.25
C ARG A 34 -12.02 -1.17 -7.45
N LYS A 35 -10.93 -1.59 -8.09
CA LYS A 35 -9.67 -1.90 -7.40
C LYS A 35 -8.49 -1.77 -8.33
N GLY A 36 -7.33 -1.44 -7.79
CA GLY A 36 -6.08 -1.39 -8.53
C GLY A 36 -4.90 -1.18 -7.60
N ALA A 37 -3.71 -1.49 -8.09
CA ALA A 37 -2.45 -1.30 -7.40
C ALA A 37 -1.44 -0.66 -8.36
N ILE A 38 -0.58 0.20 -7.85
CA ILE A 38 0.55 0.82 -8.56
C ILE A 38 1.75 0.74 -7.62
N ALA A 39 2.93 0.48 -8.16
CA ALA A 39 4.18 0.59 -7.42
C ALA A 39 5.18 1.41 -8.23
N PHE A 40 5.99 2.19 -7.55
CA PHE A 40 7.08 2.96 -8.16
C PHE A 40 8.25 3.07 -7.20
N VAL A 41 9.38 2.48 -7.57
CA VAL A 41 10.57 2.39 -6.71
C VAL A 41 10.15 1.90 -5.30
N VAL A 42 10.24 2.73 -4.27
CA VAL A 42 9.91 2.29 -2.90
C VAL A 42 8.43 2.34 -2.57
N ASP A 43 7.60 2.97 -3.40
CA ASP A 43 6.20 3.23 -3.07
C ASP A 43 5.26 2.16 -3.62
N TYR A 44 4.32 1.73 -2.79
CA TYR A 44 3.20 0.89 -3.17
C TYR A 44 1.88 1.58 -2.82
N THR A 45 1.00 1.71 -3.80
CA THR A 45 -0.33 2.32 -3.65
C THR A 45 -1.40 1.32 -4.04
N ARG A 46 -2.36 1.08 -3.14
CA ARG A 46 -3.58 0.31 -3.43
C ARG A 46 -4.82 1.18 -3.31
N ARG A 47 -5.74 1.05 -4.27
CA ARG A 47 -7.11 1.61 -4.16
C ARG A 47 -8.18 0.54 -4.15
N THR A 48 -9.25 0.80 -3.39
CA THR A 48 -10.49 0.03 -3.36
C THR A 48 -11.68 1.00 -3.39
N VAL A 49 -12.69 0.70 -4.19
CA VAL A 49 -13.93 1.48 -4.32
C VAL A 49 -15.12 0.58 -3.97
N GLY A 50 -16.01 1.09 -3.14
CA GLY A 50 -17.15 0.38 -2.58
C GLY A 50 -18.19 1.37 -2.05
N SER A 51 -19.24 0.84 -1.43
CA SER A 51 -20.41 1.63 -0.99
C SER A 51 -20.15 2.52 0.22
N SER A 52 -19.11 2.26 1.01
CA SER A 52 -18.75 3.06 2.18
C SER A 52 -17.26 3.01 2.51
N ALA A 53 -16.78 4.00 3.27
CA ALA A 53 -15.40 4.02 3.77
C ALA A 53 -15.12 2.80 4.65
N LYS A 54 -16.07 2.42 5.52
CA LYS A 54 -15.97 1.21 6.36
C LYS A 54 -15.78 -0.05 5.51
N ALA A 55 -16.60 -0.26 4.48
CA ALA A 55 -16.47 -1.43 3.61
C ALA A 55 -15.12 -1.49 2.89
N ASN A 56 -14.64 -0.35 2.38
CA ASN A 56 -13.33 -0.27 1.74
C ASN A 56 -12.20 -0.55 2.75
N THR A 57 -12.31 -0.02 3.96
CA THR A 57 -11.32 -0.23 5.04
C THR A 57 -11.26 -1.68 5.44
N THR A 58 -12.40 -2.35 5.57
CA THR A 58 -12.46 -3.80 5.82
C THR A 58 -11.72 -4.58 4.74
N ILE A 59 -11.92 -4.25 3.46
CA ILE A 59 -11.21 -4.91 2.35
C ILE A 59 -9.70 -4.65 2.43
N LEU A 60 -9.30 -3.41 2.70
CA LEU A 60 -7.88 -3.06 2.85
C LEU A 60 -7.26 -3.82 4.02
N GLN A 61 -7.90 -3.78 5.19
CA GLN A 61 -7.43 -4.40 6.43
C GLN A 61 -7.32 -5.92 6.35
N GLN A 62 -8.33 -6.58 5.76
CA GLN A 62 -8.43 -8.04 5.79
C GLN A 62 -7.76 -8.72 4.60
N LYS A 63 -7.58 -8.03 3.47
CA LYS A 63 -7.08 -8.65 2.23
C LYS A 63 -5.83 -8.00 1.67
N VAL A 64 -5.76 -6.67 1.67
CA VAL A 64 -4.66 -5.96 1.01
C VAL A 64 -3.44 -5.87 1.91
N ILE A 65 -3.61 -5.38 3.14
CA ILE A 65 -2.51 -5.20 4.10
C ILE A 65 -1.81 -6.54 4.37
N PRO A 66 -2.51 -7.65 4.67
CA PRO A 66 -1.85 -8.94 4.90
C PRO A 66 -1.01 -9.40 3.69
N ARG A 67 -1.58 -9.35 2.48
CA ARG A 67 -0.85 -9.71 1.25
C ARG A 67 0.39 -8.83 1.01
N ALA A 68 0.28 -7.52 1.29
CA ALA A 68 1.41 -6.61 1.16
C ALA A 68 2.51 -6.93 2.18
N LEU A 69 2.14 -7.23 3.43
CA LEU A 69 3.09 -7.60 4.48
C LEU A 69 3.76 -8.96 4.20
N GLU A 70 3.01 -9.95 3.71
CA GLU A 70 3.56 -11.24 3.27
C GLU A 70 4.59 -11.07 2.14
N TRP A 71 4.27 -10.25 1.14
CA TRP A 71 5.24 -9.91 0.09
C TRP A 71 6.47 -9.19 0.65
N ALA A 72 6.30 -8.25 1.58
CA ALA A 72 7.42 -7.52 2.17
C ALA A 72 8.39 -8.48 2.87
N VAL A 73 7.89 -9.47 3.61
CA VAL A 73 8.71 -10.52 4.21
C VAL A 73 9.47 -11.32 3.15
N GLN A 74 8.82 -11.71 2.06
CA GLN A 74 9.46 -12.47 0.96
C GLN A 74 10.54 -11.64 0.24
N ALA A 75 10.30 -10.34 0.05
CA ALA A 75 11.21 -9.43 -0.63
C ALA A 75 12.32 -8.86 0.28
N SER A 76 12.37 -9.26 1.56
CA SER A 76 13.23 -8.64 2.58
C SER A 76 13.05 -7.12 2.65
N ALA A 77 11.81 -6.65 2.49
CA ALA A 77 11.39 -5.26 2.55
C ALA A 77 10.53 -5.01 3.81
N ALA A 78 10.26 -3.73 4.11
CA ALA A 78 9.41 -3.35 5.22
C ALA A 78 8.52 -2.16 4.84
N PHE A 79 7.27 -2.20 5.30
CA PHE A 79 6.38 -1.05 5.26
C PHE A 79 6.51 -0.23 6.54
N GLU A 80 6.82 1.05 6.38
CA GLU A 80 6.84 2.01 7.49
C GLU A 80 5.44 2.57 7.71
N ALA A 81 4.76 2.11 8.76
CA ALA A 81 3.41 2.57 9.09
C ALA A 81 3.34 4.09 9.28
N ALA A 82 4.39 4.70 9.84
CA ALA A 82 4.47 6.15 10.04
C ALA A 82 4.52 6.97 8.73
N ARG A 83 4.98 6.36 7.64
CA ARG A 83 5.04 6.97 6.30
C ARG A 83 3.87 6.58 5.41
N THR A 84 2.99 5.70 5.89
CA THR A 84 1.86 5.22 5.10
C THR A 84 0.76 6.27 5.09
N LEU A 85 0.36 6.70 3.89
CA LEU A 85 -0.80 7.58 3.71
C LEU A 85 -2.07 6.77 3.50
N PHE A 86 -3.08 7.03 4.33
CA PHE A 86 -4.42 6.47 4.15
C PHE A 86 -5.41 7.56 3.79
N ILE A 87 -5.97 7.50 2.58
CA ILE A 87 -6.76 8.60 2.00
C ILE A 87 -8.12 8.07 1.54
N TYR A 88 -9.18 8.80 1.89
CA TYR A 88 -10.52 8.55 1.35
C TYR A 88 -10.91 9.59 0.31
N PHE A 89 -11.38 9.09 -0.83
CA PHE A 89 -12.01 9.90 -1.86
C PHE A 89 -13.51 9.64 -1.87
N SER A 90 -14.31 10.70 -1.76
CA SER A 90 -15.76 10.67 -1.92
C SER A 90 -16.22 11.95 -2.62
N ARG A 91 -17.26 11.85 -3.44
CA ARG A 91 -17.93 13.03 -4.01
C ARG A 91 -18.69 13.82 -2.94
N ASN A 92 -19.04 13.17 -1.83
CA ASN A 92 -19.74 13.80 -0.71
C ASN A 92 -18.75 14.04 0.44
N GLN A 93 -18.34 15.29 0.63
CA GLN A 93 -17.39 15.70 1.66
C GLN A 93 -17.86 15.39 3.09
N ARG A 94 -19.17 15.40 3.35
CA ARG A 94 -19.72 15.05 4.67
C ARG A 94 -19.41 13.59 5.03
N LEU A 95 -19.44 12.70 4.04
CA LEU A 95 -19.09 11.28 4.24
C LEU A 95 -17.59 11.06 4.48
N CYS A 96 -16.72 11.93 3.97
CA CYS A 96 -15.29 11.88 4.27
C CYS A 96 -15.02 12.15 5.76
N GLN A 97 -15.76 13.07 6.37
CA GLN A 97 -15.57 13.45 7.77
C GLN A 97 -16.21 12.46 8.76
N LEU A 98 -17.30 11.78 8.36
CA LEU A 98 -18.10 10.94 9.25
C LEU A 98 -17.66 9.46 9.31
N SER A 99 -16.76 9.00 8.44
CA SER A 99 -16.54 7.56 8.22
C SER A 99 -15.08 7.12 8.34
N ALA A 100 -14.27 7.91 9.06
CA ALA A 100 -12.83 7.70 9.25
C ALA A 100 -12.53 6.53 10.21
N VAL A 101 -12.71 5.29 9.75
CA VAL A 101 -12.22 4.11 10.47
C VAL A 101 -10.72 3.96 10.16
N PRO A 102 -9.81 4.03 11.13
CA PRO A 102 -8.39 3.84 10.85
C PRO A 102 -8.10 2.42 10.39
N CYS A 103 -6.97 2.22 9.71
CA CYS A 103 -6.44 0.89 9.45
C CYS A 103 -5.25 0.61 10.37
N HIS A 104 -4.93 -0.67 10.54
CA HIS A 104 -3.83 -1.14 11.36
C HIS A 104 -2.79 -1.84 10.48
N MET A 105 -1.53 -1.45 10.64
CA MET A 105 -0.41 -2.00 9.89
C MET A 105 0.78 -2.16 10.84
N ASN A 106 1.34 -3.37 10.93
CA ASN A 106 2.48 -3.69 11.82
C ASN A 106 2.27 -3.26 13.27
N GLY A 107 1.06 -3.45 13.81
CA GLY A 107 0.71 -3.03 15.18
C GLY A 107 0.52 -1.52 15.39
N ALA A 108 0.81 -0.70 14.37
CA ALA A 108 0.56 0.73 14.38
C ALA A 108 -0.80 1.07 13.78
N THR A 109 -1.39 2.17 14.24
CA THR A 109 -2.64 2.71 13.70
C THR A 109 -2.33 3.78 12.66
N VAL A 110 -2.85 3.61 11.45
CA VAL A 110 -2.74 4.57 10.35
C VAL A 110 -4.08 5.28 10.21
N ALA A 111 -4.11 6.53 10.68
CA ALA A 111 -5.31 7.35 10.62
C ALA A 111 -5.55 7.87 9.20
N PRO A 112 -6.81 8.06 8.79
CA PRO A 112 -7.13 8.69 7.52
C PRO A 112 -6.65 10.15 7.49
N ALA A 113 -6.10 10.59 6.37
CA ALA A 113 -5.70 11.98 6.17
C ALA A 113 -6.93 12.91 6.25
N SER A 114 -6.82 13.96 7.06
CA SER A 114 -7.89 14.96 7.27
C SER A 114 -8.11 15.87 6.06
N ARG A 115 -7.08 16.04 5.23
CA ARG A 115 -7.10 16.76 3.96
C ARG A 115 -5.99 16.26 3.05
N PHE A 116 -6.29 16.09 1.77
CA PHE A 116 -5.27 15.89 0.74
C PHE A 116 -4.95 17.25 0.13
N SER A 117 -3.76 17.78 0.38
CA SER A 117 -3.17 18.88 -0.38
C SER A 117 -2.30 18.25 -1.46
N ALA A 118 -2.75 18.34 -2.71
CA ALA A 118 -1.96 18.00 -3.89
C ALA A 118 -0.98 19.12 -4.22
#